data_AF-A0A6P5AP12-F1
#
_entry.id   AF-A0A6P5AP12-F1
#
_cell.length_a   1.000
_cell.length_b   1.000
_cell.length_c   1.000
_cell.angle_alpha   90.00
_cell.angle_beta   90.00
_cell.angle_gamma   90.00
#
_symmetry.space_group_name_H-M   'P 1'
#
loop_
_entity.id
_entity.type
_entity.pdbx_description
1 polymer ?
#
loop_
_entity_poly.entity_id
_entity_poly.type
_entity_poly.pdbx_seq_one_letter_code
_entity_poly.pdbx_strand_id
1 'polypeptide(L)'
;MLVWSIFLAFLSTAASQSCQNTSPLCGASPGWPLLSMCFDHDYVFASCPEFCGQCSCATDPRGPCYNGGTRGGNPANYNQHTCDCNCVGAWTGDLCQYCGLTCVHGTLDSNTCTCRCSPGWDGPTCSDVCADSSSLCGANPGWPTVASCSVDYVAASCHAFCGICGGSGGVVTQPTTTIHTTKTTTTPPPCDWQVVFDVRPGVGDWAVDAWSSDHSHTAHLKSPLVEIWETLGIKRVKITLIQGAEIRELIFNGVNSDKFSWFSRDRLMYSPWTDLPTETYNFFSIQGETNPQARRSFFINRNYGGCPADAGWLVVVETGPQGSCDWERVPAGPAIFYSRKSTYVNWTSGGADIGVADRMIVSIDTCMP
;
A
#
# COMPACT_ATOMS: atom_id res chain seq x y z
N MET A 1 -29.08 53.44 38.19
CA MET A 1 -29.54 52.42 37.22
C MET A 1 -28.31 51.83 36.54
N LEU A 2 -27.75 50.76 37.09
CA LEU A 2 -26.76 49.94 36.39
C LEU A 2 -27.48 48.65 35.99
N VAL A 3 -27.75 48.50 34.69
CA VAL A 3 -28.32 47.28 34.13
C VAL A 3 -27.18 46.42 33.62
N TRP A 4 -27.21 45.16 34.05
CA TRP A 4 -26.34 44.06 33.69
C TRP A 4 -26.23 43.83 32.18
N SER A 5 -25.07 43.34 31.75
CA SER A 5 -24.96 42.46 30.57
C SER A 5 -23.84 41.46 30.83
N ILE A 6 -24.22 40.31 31.39
CA ILE A 6 -23.39 39.12 31.47
C ILE A 6 -23.38 38.50 30.08
N PHE A 7 -22.27 38.62 29.35
CA PHE A 7 -22.02 37.80 28.18
C PHE A 7 -21.63 36.40 28.64
N LEU A 8 -22.62 35.50 28.70
CA LEU A 8 -22.38 34.05 28.72
C LEU A 8 -21.81 33.67 27.34
N ALA A 9 -20.48 33.56 27.26
CA ALA A 9 -19.83 32.84 26.18
C ALA A 9 -20.23 31.36 26.31
N PHE A 10 -21.22 30.93 25.53
CA PHE A 10 -21.40 29.52 25.22
C PHE A 10 -20.14 29.06 24.46
N LEU A 11 -19.19 28.49 25.19
CA LEU A 11 -18.25 27.54 24.63
C LEU A 11 -19.08 26.35 24.15
N SER A 12 -19.50 26.39 22.89
CA SER A 12 -19.84 25.18 22.16
C SER A 12 -18.56 24.37 22.08
N THR A 13 -18.37 23.45 23.02
CA THR A 13 -17.43 22.36 22.85
C THR A 13 -17.90 21.59 21.61
N ALA A 14 -17.31 21.90 20.46
CA ALA A 14 -17.38 21.02 19.30
C ALA A 14 -16.78 19.70 19.78
N ALA A 15 -17.64 18.75 20.14
CA ALA A 15 -17.24 17.39 20.37
C ALA A 15 -16.45 16.97 19.13
N SER A 16 -15.21 16.54 19.32
CA SER A 16 -14.37 15.91 18.30
C SER A 16 -15.25 14.92 17.54
N GLN A 17 -15.67 15.30 16.33
CA GLN A 17 -16.60 14.50 15.55
C GLN A 17 -15.85 13.20 15.24
N SER A 18 -16.33 12.08 15.80
CA SER A 18 -15.71 10.78 15.57
C SER A 18 -15.65 10.51 14.07
N CYS A 19 -14.60 9.80 13.63
CA CYS A 19 -14.39 9.50 12.23
C CYS A 19 -15.50 8.58 11.71
N GLN A 20 -16.33 9.05 10.77
CA GLN A 20 -17.54 8.35 10.31
C GLN A 20 -17.71 8.43 8.78
N ASN A 21 -17.59 7.28 8.12
CA ASN A 21 -18.05 7.09 6.74
C ASN A 21 -19.57 7.03 6.75
N THR A 22 -20.26 7.92 6.03
CA THR A 22 -21.74 7.95 6.01
C THR A 22 -22.35 7.07 4.93
N SER A 23 -21.54 6.60 3.98
CA SER A 23 -21.96 5.66 2.95
C SER A 23 -21.50 4.22 3.28
N PRO A 24 -22.38 3.21 3.18
CA PRO A 24 -22.00 1.81 3.34
C PRO A 24 -21.19 1.27 2.15
N LEU A 25 -20.95 2.11 1.14
CA LEU A 25 -20.15 1.74 -0.03
C LEU A 25 -18.68 2.16 0.10
N CYS A 26 -18.30 2.95 1.11
CA CYS A 26 -16.91 3.44 1.23
C CYS A 26 -15.89 2.29 1.28
N GLY A 27 -15.18 2.05 0.16
CA GLY A 27 -14.17 1.00 0.01
C GLY A 27 -14.73 -0.39 -0.34
N ALA A 28 -15.97 -0.48 -0.83
CA ALA A 28 -16.59 -1.75 -1.21
C ALA A 28 -15.91 -2.40 -2.43
N SER A 29 -15.97 -3.73 -2.50
CA SER A 29 -15.43 -4.51 -3.63
C SER A 29 -16.45 -5.55 -4.13
N PRO A 30 -16.70 -5.63 -5.45
CA PRO A 30 -16.14 -4.79 -6.50
C PRO A 30 -16.82 -3.41 -6.58
N GLY A 31 -16.03 -2.34 -6.43
CA GLY A 31 -16.40 -0.99 -6.87
C GLY A 31 -16.88 0.01 -5.80
N TRP A 32 -16.62 1.28 -6.15
CA TRP A 32 -16.98 2.58 -5.58
C TRP A 32 -16.80 2.81 -4.07
N PRO A 33 -16.20 3.94 -3.63
CA PRO A 33 -15.40 4.86 -4.43
C PRO A 33 -14.05 4.22 -4.72
N LEU A 34 -13.48 4.49 -5.90
CA LEU A 34 -12.04 4.32 -6.06
C LEU A 34 -11.33 5.40 -5.25
N LEU A 35 -10.10 5.14 -4.79
CA LEU A 35 -9.34 6.13 -4.02
C LEU A 35 -9.14 7.44 -4.82
N SER A 36 -9.10 7.39 -6.15
CA SER A 36 -9.08 8.57 -7.01
C SER A 36 -10.32 9.46 -6.86
N MET A 37 -11.49 8.85 -6.61
CA MET A 37 -12.76 9.58 -6.49
C MET A 37 -12.85 10.43 -5.22
N CYS A 38 -12.04 10.16 -4.21
CA CYS A 38 -11.89 11.05 -3.05
C CYS A 38 -11.40 12.45 -3.45
N PHE A 39 -10.75 12.58 -4.60
CA PHE A 39 -10.14 13.84 -5.05
C PHE A 39 -10.87 14.48 -6.24
N ASP A 40 -11.58 13.68 -7.03
CA ASP A 40 -12.34 14.16 -8.21
C ASP A 40 -13.80 14.51 -7.89
N HIS A 41 -14.29 14.09 -6.71
CA HIS A 41 -15.70 14.19 -6.35
C HIS A 41 -15.92 14.57 -4.88
N ASP A 42 -16.27 15.83 -4.62
CA ASP A 42 -16.52 16.37 -3.28
C ASP A 42 -17.52 15.53 -2.46
N TYR A 43 -18.50 14.90 -3.10
CA TYR A 43 -19.49 14.07 -2.42
C TYR A 43 -18.88 12.76 -1.89
N VAL A 44 -17.88 12.19 -2.56
CA VAL A 44 -17.15 11.01 -2.08
C VAL A 44 -16.32 11.41 -0.86
N PHE A 45 -15.63 12.54 -0.97
CA PHE A 45 -14.84 13.11 0.10
C PHE A 45 -15.71 13.37 1.35
N ALA A 46 -16.91 13.95 1.18
CA ALA A 46 -17.85 14.18 2.29
C ALA A 46 -18.47 12.89 2.85
N SER A 47 -18.77 11.91 2.01
CA SER A 47 -19.44 10.67 2.43
C SER A 47 -18.48 9.61 2.98
N CYS A 48 -17.20 9.66 2.62
CA CYS A 48 -16.21 8.63 2.93
C CYS A 48 -14.93 9.21 3.57
N PRO A 49 -15.03 10.06 4.62
CA PRO A 49 -13.86 10.75 5.19
C PRO A 49 -12.80 9.80 5.76
N GLU A 50 -13.16 8.64 6.30
CA GLU A 50 -12.18 7.66 6.79
C GLU A 50 -11.49 6.96 5.62
N PHE A 51 -12.27 6.48 4.65
CA PHE A 51 -11.72 5.84 3.45
C PHE A 51 -10.85 6.79 2.62
N CYS A 52 -11.20 8.07 2.57
CA CYS A 52 -10.44 9.11 1.90
C CYS A 52 -9.30 9.68 2.75
N GLY A 53 -9.10 9.19 3.98
CA GLY A 53 -7.99 9.58 4.85
C GLY A 53 -8.11 10.98 5.48
N GLN A 54 -9.29 11.61 5.49
CA GLN A 54 -9.53 12.87 6.20
C GLN A 54 -9.54 12.70 7.72
N CYS A 55 -9.95 11.52 8.18
CA CYS A 55 -9.97 11.17 9.58
C CYS A 55 -9.46 9.73 9.75
N SER A 56 -9.05 9.40 10.97
CA SER A 56 -8.51 8.08 11.28
C SER A 56 -9.21 7.48 12.49
N CYS A 57 -9.37 6.16 12.45
CA CYS A 57 -9.84 5.36 13.58
C CYS A 57 -8.70 4.86 14.49
N ALA A 58 -7.45 5.29 14.25
CA ALA A 58 -6.29 4.81 15.01
C ALA A 58 -6.36 5.17 16.50
N THR A 59 -6.98 6.29 16.86
CA THR A 59 -7.08 6.79 18.24
C THR A 59 -8.51 6.72 18.79
N ASP A 60 -9.13 5.54 18.75
CA ASP A 60 -10.47 5.35 19.30
C ASP A 60 -10.44 5.32 20.85
N PRO A 61 -11.27 6.12 21.54
CA PRO A 61 -11.26 6.21 23.00
C PRO A 61 -11.68 4.91 23.70
N ARG A 62 -12.30 3.95 23.01
CA ARG A 62 -12.66 2.64 23.54
C ARG A 62 -11.45 1.72 23.73
N GLY A 63 -10.30 2.03 23.12
CA GLY A 63 -9.05 1.27 23.23
C GLY A 63 -8.67 0.50 21.96
N PRO A 64 -7.58 -0.28 21.97
CA PRO A 64 -7.12 -1.04 20.80
C PRO A 64 -8.04 -2.24 20.51
N CYS A 65 -8.02 -2.72 19.27
CA CYS A 65 -8.58 -4.03 18.94
C CYS A 65 -7.62 -5.13 19.39
N TYR A 66 -8.16 -6.23 19.92
CA TYR A 66 -7.40 -7.40 20.36
C TYR A 66 -7.34 -8.48 19.27
N ASN A 67 -6.48 -9.47 19.48
CA ASN A 67 -6.43 -10.71 18.70
C ASN A 67 -6.34 -10.53 17.17
N GLY A 68 -5.58 -9.51 16.74
CA GLY A 68 -5.36 -9.22 15.32
C GLY A 68 -6.47 -8.41 14.63
N GLY A 69 -7.47 -7.92 15.38
CA GLY A 69 -8.49 -7.03 14.84
C GLY A 69 -7.91 -5.68 14.37
N THR A 70 -8.54 -5.10 13.35
CA THR A 70 -8.15 -3.79 12.78
C THR A 70 -9.33 -2.81 12.84
N ARG A 71 -9.12 -1.51 12.62
CA ARG A 71 -10.20 -0.50 12.52
C ARG A 71 -10.16 0.18 11.16
N GLY A 72 -11.31 0.67 10.72
CA GLY A 72 -11.43 1.42 9.47
C GLY A 72 -11.40 0.52 8.22
N GLY A 73 -11.66 1.11 7.06
CA GLY A 73 -11.59 0.44 5.77
C GLY A 73 -12.57 -0.72 5.55
N ASN A 74 -13.57 -0.90 6.42
CA ASN A 74 -14.61 -1.92 6.28
C ASN A 74 -15.95 -1.27 5.93
N PRO A 75 -16.48 -1.45 4.70
CA PRO A 75 -17.74 -0.85 4.26
C PRO A 75 -18.96 -1.30 5.08
N ALA A 76 -18.89 -2.48 5.72
CA ALA A 76 -19.96 -2.94 6.62
C ALA A 76 -20.06 -2.08 7.89
N ASN A 77 -18.98 -1.38 8.23
CA ASN A 77 -18.85 -0.52 9.40
C ASN A 77 -18.96 0.95 8.93
N TYR A 78 -20.14 1.54 9.08
CA TYR A 78 -20.45 2.91 8.64
C TYR A 78 -21.25 3.67 9.70
N ASN A 79 -21.38 4.98 9.50
CA ASN A 79 -21.84 5.95 10.49
C ASN A 79 -21.04 5.82 11.79
N GLN A 80 -21.71 5.80 12.94
CA GLN A 80 -21.10 5.61 14.25
C GLN A 80 -20.26 4.33 14.40
N HIS A 81 -20.43 3.35 13.50
CA HIS A 81 -19.70 2.09 13.50
C HIS A 81 -18.42 2.12 12.68
N THR A 82 -18.11 3.19 11.96
CA THR A 82 -16.91 3.27 11.08
C THR A 82 -15.62 2.85 11.76
N CYS A 83 -15.46 3.21 13.02
CA CYS A 83 -14.27 2.85 13.77
C CYS A 83 -14.39 1.54 14.54
N ASP A 84 -15.48 0.78 14.45
CA ASP A 84 -15.61 -0.51 15.14
C ASP A 84 -14.56 -1.51 14.65
N CYS A 85 -14.15 -2.41 15.55
CA CYS A 85 -13.11 -3.38 15.25
C CYS A 85 -13.58 -4.43 14.24
N ASN A 86 -12.79 -4.62 13.20
CA ASN A 86 -12.88 -5.72 12.24
C ASN A 86 -12.21 -6.95 12.85
N CYS A 87 -13.00 -7.83 13.46
CA CYS A 87 -12.46 -9.03 14.09
C CYS A 87 -12.04 -10.10 13.07
N VAL A 88 -10.92 -10.76 13.35
CA VAL A 88 -10.39 -11.86 12.52
C VAL A 88 -10.98 -13.19 13.00
N GLY A 89 -11.39 -14.05 12.08
CA GLY A 89 -11.88 -15.38 12.42
C GLY A 89 -13.12 -15.36 13.31
N ALA A 90 -13.08 -16.09 14.44
CA ALA A 90 -14.21 -16.24 15.36
C ALA A 90 -14.10 -15.39 16.64
N TRP A 91 -13.19 -14.41 16.64
CA TRP A 91 -13.16 -13.39 17.68
C TRP A 91 -14.37 -12.46 17.56
N THR A 92 -14.91 -12.05 18.70
CA THR A 92 -16.16 -11.30 18.84
C THR A 92 -16.04 -10.25 19.96
N GLY A 93 -17.07 -9.41 20.08
CA GLY A 93 -17.09 -8.27 20.99
C GLY A 93 -16.54 -7.00 20.35
N ASP A 94 -16.84 -5.86 20.97
CA ASP A 94 -16.58 -4.54 20.39
C ASP A 94 -15.10 -4.25 20.10
N LEU A 95 -14.19 -4.94 20.80
CA LEU A 95 -12.74 -4.86 20.62
C LEU A 95 -12.12 -6.21 20.22
N CYS A 96 -12.91 -7.19 19.77
CA CYS A 96 -12.46 -8.54 19.42
C CYS A 96 -11.83 -9.35 20.57
N GLN A 97 -12.24 -9.06 21.81
CA GLN A 97 -11.65 -9.66 23.01
C GLN A 97 -12.23 -11.03 23.40
N TYR A 98 -13.38 -11.43 22.84
CA TYR A 98 -14.08 -12.65 23.24
C TYR A 98 -14.06 -13.70 22.13
N CYS A 99 -13.76 -14.94 22.45
CA CYS A 99 -13.93 -16.03 21.50
C CYS A 99 -15.40 -16.46 21.43
N GLY A 100 -16.01 -16.35 20.25
CA GLY A 100 -17.43 -16.71 20.04
C GLY A 100 -17.66 -18.16 19.62
N LEU A 101 -16.60 -18.97 19.57
CA LEU A 101 -16.61 -20.29 18.96
C LEU A 101 -17.03 -21.37 19.97
N THR A 102 -17.87 -22.32 19.52
CA THR A 102 -18.23 -23.53 20.28
C THR A 102 -17.80 -24.77 19.52
N CYS A 103 -17.02 -25.64 20.17
CA CYS A 103 -16.56 -26.91 19.60
C CYS A 103 -17.54 -28.04 19.94
N VAL A 104 -18.14 -28.67 18.93
CA VAL A 104 -19.12 -29.75 19.12
C VAL A 104 -18.41 -31.05 19.52
N HIS A 105 -17.50 -31.53 18.67
CA HIS A 105 -16.71 -32.75 18.91
C HIS A 105 -15.22 -32.46 19.04
N GLY A 106 -14.85 -31.48 19.86
CA GLY A 106 -13.47 -31.06 20.02
C GLY A 106 -13.24 -30.19 21.23
N THR A 107 -12.02 -29.70 21.38
CA THR A 107 -11.62 -28.78 22.46
C THR A 107 -11.30 -27.40 21.89
N LEU A 108 -11.81 -26.35 22.51
CA LEU A 108 -11.49 -24.97 22.15
C LEU A 108 -10.08 -24.59 22.63
N ASP A 109 -9.26 -24.05 21.74
CA ASP A 109 -8.07 -23.29 22.10
C ASP A 109 -8.44 -21.81 22.26
N SER A 110 -8.47 -21.34 23.51
CA SER A 110 -8.84 -19.97 23.85
C SER A 110 -7.82 -18.92 23.43
N ASN A 111 -6.56 -19.29 23.16
CA ASN A 111 -5.53 -18.33 22.77
C ASN A 111 -5.61 -17.96 21.30
N THR A 112 -6.06 -18.90 20.46
CA THR A 112 -6.19 -18.73 19.01
C THR A 112 -7.65 -18.60 18.56
N CYS A 113 -8.61 -18.91 19.45
CA CYS A 113 -10.04 -19.04 19.15
C CYS A 113 -10.32 -20.03 18.01
N THR A 114 -9.76 -21.23 18.12
CA THR A 114 -9.92 -22.32 17.15
C THR A 114 -10.31 -23.63 17.84
N CYS A 115 -10.98 -24.54 17.14
CA CYS A 115 -11.21 -25.89 17.66
C CYS A 115 -10.11 -26.86 17.25
N ARG A 116 -9.74 -27.71 18.19
CA ARG A 116 -9.04 -28.96 17.91
C ARG A 116 -10.05 -30.12 17.92
N CYS A 117 -10.33 -30.67 16.75
CA CYS A 117 -11.33 -31.72 16.59
C CYS A 117 -10.84 -33.09 17.06
N SER A 118 -11.77 -33.86 17.62
CA SER A 118 -11.55 -35.27 17.94
C SER A 118 -11.43 -36.09 16.65
N PRO A 119 -10.80 -37.28 16.70
CA PRO A 119 -10.68 -38.13 15.51
C PRO A 119 -12.01 -38.38 14.81
N GLY A 120 -12.04 -38.18 13.49
CA GLY A 120 -13.23 -38.37 12.65
C GLY A 120 -14.13 -37.14 12.50
N TRP A 121 -13.78 -36.01 13.13
CA TRP A 121 -14.51 -34.74 13.02
C TRP A 121 -13.63 -33.64 12.44
N ASP A 122 -14.28 -32.67 11.78
CA ASP A 122 -13.65 -31.59 11.03
C ASP A 122 -14.51 -30.32 11.05
N GLY A 123 -14.00 -29.27 10.42
CA GLY A 123 -14.63 -27.96 10.33
C GLY A 123 -14.27 -27.04 11.50
N PRO A 124 -14.55 -25.73 11.38
CA PRO A 124 -14.17 -24.74 12.38
C PRO A 124 -14.79 -25.00 13.76
N THR A 125 -15.93 -25.69 13.82
CA THR A 125 -16.66 -26.03 15.05
C THR A 125 -16.65 -27.53 15.38
N CYS A 126 -15.92 -28.36 14.63
CA CYS A 126 -15.93 -29.83 14.77
C CYS A 126 -17.34 -30.45 14.64
N SER A 127 -18.19 -29.85 13.81
CA SER A 127 -19.54 -30.35 13.51
C SER A 127 -19.57 -31.27 12.30
N ASP A 128 -18.53 -31.23 11.47
CA ASP A 128 -18.53 -31.89 10.17
C ASP A 128 -17.83 -33.23 10.29
N VAL A 129 -18.32 -34.23 9.56
CA VAL A 129 -17.68 -35.54 9.52
C VAL A 129 -16.41 -35.43 8.67
N CYS A 130 -15.27 -35.89 9.19
CA CYS A 130 -14.03 -35.85 8.44
C CYS A 130 -14.11 -36.75 7.21
N ALA A 131 -13.87 -36.16 6.03
CA ALA A 131 -13.87 -36.86 4.75
C ALA A 131 -12.93 -36.14 3.76
N ASP A 132 -12.50 -36.86 2.73
CA ASP A 132 -11.87 -36.24 1.57
C ASP A 132 -12.94 -35.65 0.66
N SER A 133 -12.75 -34.41 0.20
CA SER A 133 -13.67 -33.74 -0.71
C SER A 133 -13.36 -34.01 -2.18
N SER A 134 -12.15 -34.49 -2.49
CA SER A 134 -11.74 -34.88 -3.83
C SER A 134 -11.64 -36.40 -3.97
N SER A 135 -12.18 -36.93 -5.06
CA SER A 135 -12.06 -38.36 -5.41
C SER A 135 -10.64 -38.77 -5.82
N LEU A 136 -9.71 -37.82 -5.95
CA LEU A 136 -8.32 -38.08 -6.31
C LEU A 136 -7.43 -38.39 -5.10
N CYS A 137 -7.90 -38.14 -3.88
CA CYS A 137 -7.13 -38.35 -2.67
C CYS A 137 -6.74 -39.84 -2.52
N GLY A 138 -5.45 -40.14 -2.65
CA GLY A 138 -4.93 -41.52 -2.54
C GLY A 138 -5.29 -42.45 -3.70
N ALA A 139 -5.63 -41.94 -4.88
CA ALA A 139 -5.96 -42.76 -6.05
C ALA A 139 -4.76 -43.59 -6.57
N ASN A 140 -5.01 -44.70 -7.30
CA ASN A 140 -3.97 -45.51 -7.93
C ASN A 140 -4.33 -45.81 -9.40
N PRO A 141 -3.45 -45.56 -10.40
CA PRO A 141 -2.11 -44.96 -10.29
C PRO A 141 -2.15 -43.43 -10.25
N GLY A 142 -1.77 -42.82 -9.12
CA GLY A 142 -1.36 -41.41 -9.12
C GLY A 142 -1.73 -40.55 -7.92
N TRP A 143 -1.01 -39.42 -7.85
CA TRP A 143 -1.10 -38.24 -6.98
C TRP A 143 -2.49 -37.90 -6.37
N PRO A 144 -2.56 -37.32 -5.15
CA PRO A 144 -1.46 -36.88 -4.29
C PRO A 144 -0.84 -38.01 -3.44
N THR A 145 0.46 -37.89 -3.16
CA THR A 145 1.14 -38.72 -2.14
C THR A 145 1.01 -38.05 -0.78
N VAL A 146 1.32 -38.77 0.31
CA VAL A 146 1.35 -38.17 1.67
C VAL A 146 2.30 -36.97 1.78
N ALA A 147 3.35 -36.89 0.95
CA ALA A 147 4.24 -35.74 0.90
C ALA A 147 3.57 -34.48 0.30
N SER A 148 2.50 -34.66 -0.46
CA SER A 148 1.73 -33.55 -1.05
C SER A 148 0.80 -32.91 -0.02
N CYS A 149 0.61 -33.50 1.16
CA CYS A 149 -0.24 -32.98 2.22
C CYS A 149 0.26 -31.70 2.88
N SER A 150 1.50 -31.27 2.59
CA SER A 150 2.00 -29.95 2.96
C SER A 150 1.57 -28.84 2.00
N VAL A 151 0.90 -29.19 0.89
CA VAL A 151 0.43 -28.23 -0.10
C VAL A 151 -1.02 -27.85 0.21
N ASP A 152 -1.29 -26.55 0.39
CA ASP A 152 -2.56 -26.04 0.93
C ASP A 152 -3.82 -26.61 0.27
N TYR A 153 -3.86 -26.68 -1.07
CA TYR A 153 -5.06 -27.19 -1.75
C TYR A 153 -5.22 -28.71 -1.64
N VAL A 154 -4.13 -29.45 -1.44
CA VAL A 154 -4.16 -30.89 -1.16
C VAL A 154 -4.62 -31.12 0.26
N ALA A 155 -4.02 -30.40 1.21
CA ALA A 155 -4.44 -30.41 2.61
C ALA A 155 -5.93 -30.06 2.73
N ALA A 156 -6.41 -29.05 2.01
CA ALA A 156 -7.80 -28.59 2.00
C ALA A 156 -8.79 -29.53 1.28
N SER A 157 -8.30 -30.41 0.39
CA SER A 157 -9.18 -31.32 -0.37
C SER A 157 -9.12 -32.77 0.12
N CYS A 158 -8.06 -33.14 0.83
CA CYS A 158 -7.72 -34.50 1.21
C CYS A 158 -7.51 -34.63 2.74
N HIS A 159 -8.46 -34.13 3.52
CA HIS A 159 -8.35 -34.02 4.98
C HIS A 159 -8.17 -35.37 5.69
N ALA A 160 -8.91 -36.39 5.25
CA ALA A 160 -8.83 -37.73 5.81
C ALA A 160 -7.54 -38.43 5.35
N PHE A 161 -7.23 -38.37 4.04
CA PHE A 161 -6.01 -38.94 3.48
C PHE A 161 -4.73 -38.32 4.09
N CYS A 162 -4.73 -37.02 4.34
CA CYS A 162 -3.61 -36.29 4.93
C CYS A 162 -3.52 -36.39 6.46
N GLY A 163 -4.44 -37.12 7.10
CA GLY A 163 -4.42 -37.33 8.55
C GLY A 163 -4.68 -36.06 9.37
N ILE A 164 -5.24 -35.01 8.76
CA ILE A 164 -5.52 -33.72 9.41
C ILE A 164 -6.51 -33.91 10.56
N CYS A 165 -7.47 -34.81 10.39
CA CYS A 165 -8.47 -35.14 11.42
C CYS A 165 -8.06 -36.34 12.33
N GLY A 166 -6.80 -36.79 12.32
CA GLY A 166 -6.39 -38.11 12.85
C GLY A 166 -5.86 -38.17 14.30
N GLY A 167 -5.87 -37.08 15.05
CA GLY A 167 -5.57 -37.09 16.50
C GLY A 167 -4.10 -37.32 16.92
N SER A 168 -3.14 -37.47 16.01
CA SER A 168 -1.72 -37.68 16.36
C SER A 168 -0.84 -36.51 15.89
N GLY A 169 -0.68 -35.50 16.75
CA GLY A 169 0.59 -34.81 16.94
C GLY A 169 1.22 -33.98 15.81
N GLY A 170 0.50 -33.60 14.76
CA GLY A 170 0.88 -32.44 13.96
C GLY A 170 0.28 -31.20 14.60
N VAL A 171 1.09 -30.37 15.27
CA VAL A 171 0.66 -29.00 15.59
C VAL A 171 0.44 -28.32 14.25
N VAL A 172 -0.82 -28.25 13.81
CA VAL A 172 -1.22 -27.16 12.92
C VAL A 172 -1.16 -25.93 13.81
N THR A 173 0.03 -25.33 13.91
CA THR A 173 0.05 -23.89 13.97
C THR A 173 -0.78 -23.48 12.77
N GLN A 174 -1.84 -22.70 12.97
CA GLN A 174 -2.15 -21.71 11.94
C GLN A 174 -0.79 -21.20 11.46
N PRO A 175 -0.51 -21.11 10.15
CA PRO A 175 0.67 -20.39 9.76
C PRO A 175 0.67 -19.13 10.62
N THR A 176 1.74 -18.92 11.41
CA THR A 176 2.12 -17.56 11.79
C THR A 176 1.81 -16.74 10.56
N THR A 177 1.08 -15.64 10.68
CA THR A 177 0.58 -14.81 9.58
C THR A 177 1.72 -14.29 8.68
N THR A 178 2.48 -15.17 8.03
CA THR A 178 2.72 -15.15 6.61
C THR A 178 1.34 -15.27 5.99
N ILE A 179 0.81 -14.09 5.68
CA ILE A 179 -0.31 -13.84 4.80
C ILE A 179 -0.13 -14.75 3.57
N HIS A 180 -0.82 -15.88 3.54
CA HIS A 180 -1.18 -16.54 2.30
C HIS A 180 -2.70 -16.59 2.22
N THR A 181 -3.16 -15.53 1.57
CA THR A 181 -4.41 -15.38 0.84
C THR A 181 -5.02 -16.72 0.45
N THR A 182 -6.26 -16.95 0.89
CA THR A 182 -7.16 -17.91 0.25
C THR A 182 -7.10 -17.71 -1.26
N LYS A 183 -6.64 -18.73 -1.99
CA LYS A 183 -6.82 -18.81 -3.43
C LYS A 183 -8.29 -19.14 -3.68
N THR A 184 -9.12 -18.12 -3.55
CA THR A 184 -10.39 -18.01 -4.24
C THR A 184 -10.14 -18.48 -5.68
N THR A 185 -11.03 -19.31 -6.23
CA THR A 185 -11.07 -19.57 -7.68
C THR A 185 -11.55 -18.31 -8.40
N THR A 186 -10.85 -17.22 -8.19
CA THR A 186 -10.76 -16.08 -9.07
C THR A 186 -9.58 -16.37 -9.96
N THR A 187 -9.79 -16.28 -11.27
CA THR A 187 -8.76 -15.93 -12.24
C THR A 187 -7.67 -15.09 -11.56
N PRO A 188 -6.37 -15.44 -11.68
CA PRO A 188 -5.31 -14.71 -10.98
C PRO A 188 -5.56 -13.21 -11.10
N PRO A 189 -5.46 -12.43 -10.00
CA PRO A 189 -5.48 -10.98 -10.10
C PRO A 189 -4.49 -10.64 -11.21
N PRO A 190 -4.89 -9.84 -12.22
CA PRO A 190 -3.98 -9.53 -13.31
C PRO A 190 -2.66 -9.06 -12.70
N CYS A 191 -1.54 -9.47 -13.29
CA CYS A 191 -0.19 -9.05 -12.93
C CYS A 191 -0.03 -7.54 -13.17
N ASP A 192 -0.73 -6.75 -12.38
CA ASP A 192 -0.98 -5.35 -12.60
C ASP A 192 -0.13 -4.53 -11.63
N TRP A 193 0.27 -3.36 -12.10
CA TRP A 193 1.17 -2.50 -11.39
C TRP A 193 0.48 -1.94 -10.14
N GLN A 194 1.05 -2.22 -8.96
CA GLN A 194 0.53 -1.66 -7.72
C GLN A 194 1.20 -0.32 -7.42
N VAL A 195 0.44 0.76 -7.39
CA VAL A 195 0.94 2.10 -7.01
C VAL A 195 1.36 2.09 -5.54
N VAL A 196 2.59 2.51 -5.27
CA VAL A 196 3.15 2.63 -3.91
C VAL A 196 3.53 4.05 -3.54
N PHE A 197 3.66 4.94 -4.52
CA PHE A 197 3.94 6.35 -4.26
C PHE A 197 3.45 7.23 -5.41
N ASP A 198 2.93 8.41 -5.09
CA ASP A 198 2.55 9.42 -6.07
C ASP A 198 2.96 10.82 -5.60
N VAL A 199 3.93 11.38 -6.32
CA VAL A 199 4.44 12.73 -6.12
C VAL A 199 3.52 13.72 -6.81
N ARG A 200 2.81 14.50 -5.98
CA ARG A 200 2.03 15.66 -6.36
C ARG A 200 2.86 16.95 -6.29
N PRO A 201 3.06 17.67 -7.40
CA PRO A 201 3.70 18.98 -7.38
C PRO A 201 2.91 20.03 -6.60
N GLY A 202 3.62 21.01 -6.05
CA GLY A 202 3.03 22.23 -5.46
C GLY A 202 2.36 22.07 -4.10
N VAL A 203 2.47 20.91 -3.46
CA VAL A 203 1.80 20.63 -2.17
C VAL A 203 2.59 21.08 -0.94
N GLY A 204 3.78 21.65 -1.12
CA GLY A 204 4.61 22.25 -0.07
C GLY A 204 5.49 21.28 0.72
N ASP A 205 5.16 19.98 0.70
CA ASP A 205 5.96 18.92 1.30
C ASP A 205 7.07 18.43 0.36
N TRP A 206 8.17 17.92 0.93
CA TRP A 206 9.26 17.36 0.13
C TRP A 206 9.02 15.90 -0.23
N ALA A 207 9.10 15.56 -1.51
CA ALA A 207 8.80 14.22 -2.00
C ALA A 207 9.75 13.17 -1.42
N VAL A 208 11.03 13.50 -1.31
CA VAL A 208 12.02 12.59 -0.70
C VAL A 208 11.81 12.37 0.79
N ASP A 209 11.29 13.36 1.51
CA ASP A 209 10.99 13.21 2.94
C ASP A 209 9.76 12.33 3.13
N ALA A 210 8.73 12.54 2.30
CA ALA A 210 7.57 11.63 2.23
C ALA A 210 8.00 10.19 1.95
N TRP A 211 8.87 10.01 0.95
CA TRP A 211 9.40 8.68 0.61
C TRP A 211 10.19 8.06 1.77
N SER A 212 10.92 8.87 2.53
CA SER A 212 11.81 8.38 3.60
C SER A 212 11.10 8.13 4.93
N SER A 213 10.00 8.84 5.23
CA SER A 213 9.36 8.83 6.54
C SER A 213 8.51 7.58 6.83
N ASP A 214 8.58 7.05 8.04
CA ASP A 214 7.78 5.90 8.49
C ASP A 214 6.27 6.25 8.67
N HIS A 215 5.92 7.54 8.60
CA HIS A 215 4.56 8.05 8.75
C HIS A 215 4.14 8.91 7.54
N SER A 216 2.87 8.79 7.14
CA SER A 216 2.26 9.60 6.07
C SER A 216 1.81 10.96 6.60
N HIS A 217 2.71 11.93 6.62
CA HIS A 217 2.34 13.34 6.85
C HIS A 217 2.74 14.19 5.67
N THR A 218 2.31 13.78 4.47
CA THR A 218 2.50 14.61 3.29
C THR A 218 1.31 14.51 2.36
N ALA A 219 1.04 15.56 1.60
CA ALA A 219 0.07 15.55 0.51
C ALA A 219 0.45 14.62 -0.68
N HIS A 220 1.63 13.99 -0.64
CA HIS A 220 1.99 12.86 -1.49
C HIS A 220 1.30 11.57 -1.03
N LEU A 221 0.89 10.72 -1.97
CA LEU A 221 0.46 9.36 -1.64
C LEU A 221 1.69 8.51 -1.35
N LYS A 222 1.74 7.83 -0.22
CA LYS A 222 2.71 6.76 0.06
C LYS A 222 2.00 5.54 0.64
N SER A 223 2.20 4.40 0.01
CA SER A 223 1.69 3.11 0.49
C SER A 223 2.55 2.59 1.64
N PRO A 224 1.96 1.99 2.70
CA PRO A 224 2.70 1.26 3.73
C PRO A 224 3.59 0.14 3.18
N LEU A 225 3.33 -0.34 1.97
CA LEU A 225 4.16 -1.33 1.27
C LEU A 225 5.61 -0.87 1.10
N VAL A 226 5.86 0.44 1.02
CA VAL A 226 7.22 1.00 0.93
C VAL A 226 8.04 0.64 2.18
N GLU A 227 7.41 0.49 3.35
CA GLU A 227 8.11 0.20 4.61
C GLU A 227 8.38 -1.28 4.86
N ILE A 228 7.77 -2.16 4.06
CA ILE A 228 8.00 -3.61 4.11
C ILE A 228 8.64 -4.12 2.81
N TRP A 229 9.30 -3.22 2.05
CA TRP A 229 9.81 -3.43 0.69
C TRP A 229 10.53 -4.76 0.49
N GLU A 230 11.47 -5.08 1.39
CA GLU A 230 12.32 -6.26 1.30
C GLU A 230 11.54 -7.58 1.46
N THR A 231 10.34 -7.53 2.05
CA THR A 231 9.47 -8.70 2.27
C THR A 231 8.57 -9.01 1.07
N LEU A 232 8.37 -8.05 0.17
CA LEU A 232 7.35 -8.12 -0.88
C LEU A 232 7.77 -8.99 -2.09
N GLY A 233 9.05 -9.34 -2.20
CA GLY A 233 9.54 -10.14 -3.32
C GLY A 233 9.43 -9.43 -4.69
N ILE A 234 9.54 -8.09 -4.69
CA ILE A 234 9.39 -7.21 -5.87
C ILE A 234 10.28 -7.68 -7.02
N LYS A 235 9.70 -7.78 -8.21
CA LYS A 235 10.38 -8.16 -9.45
C LYS A 235 10.74 -6.93 -10.27
N ARG A 236 9.80 -5.99 -10.39
CA ARG A 236 9.99 -4.77 -11.19
C ARG A 236 9.45 -3.57 -10.43
N VAL A 237 10.06 -2.42 -10.67
CA VAL A 237 9.57 -1.12 -10.21
C VAL A 237 9.39 -0.24 -11.43
N LYS A 238 8.25 0.45 -11.53
CA LYS A 238 7.95 1.36 -12.62
C LYS A 238 7.80 2.78 -12.10
N ILE A 239 8.43 3.73 -12.79
CA ILE A 239 8.11 5.15 -12.66
C ILE A 239 7.27 5.55 -13.86
N THR A 240 6.16 6.23 -13.61
CA THR A 240 5.30 6.82 -14.64
C THR A 240 5.25 8.33 -14.43
N LEU A 241 5.72 9.09 -15.41
CA LEU A 241 5.61 10.54 -15.47
C LEU A 241 4.39 10.89 -16.33
N ILE A 242 3.49 11.73 -15.80
CA ILE A 242 2.26 12.12 -16.46
C ILE A 242 2.26 13.64 -16.64
N GLN A 243 2.08 14.11 -17.87
CA GLN A 243 1.82 15.51 -18.19
C GLN A 243 0.63 15.60 -19.16
N GLY A 244 -0.57 15.87 -18.63
CA GLY A 244 -1.81 15.73 -19.39
C GLY A 244 -1.96 14.31 -19.96
N ALA A 245 -1.91 14.20 -21.29
CA ALA A 245 -1.95 12.91 -22.00
C ALA A 245 -0.55 12.33 -22.31
N GLU A 246 0.53 13.07 -22.10
CA GLU A 246 1.89 12.57 -22.31
C GLU A 246 2.29 11.67 -21.14
N ILE A 247 2.76 10.46 -21.46
CA ILE A 247 3.21 9.48 -20.48
C ILE A 247 4.64 9.06 -20.83
N ARG A 248 5.51 9.02 -19.81
CA ARG A 248 6.86 8.44 -19.93
C ARG A 248 7.11 7.46 -18.80
N GLU A 249 7.73 6.34 -19.13
CA GLU A 249 7.93 5.24 -18.19
C GLU A 249 9.40 4.85 -18.08
N LEU A 250 9.85 4.58 -16.85
CA LEU A 250 11.08 3.85 -16.57
C LEU A 250 10.72 2.56 -15.87
N ILE A 251 11.40 1.46 -16.21
CA ILE A 251 11.23 0.19 -15.51
C ILE A 251 12.59 -0.25 -14.97
N PHE A 252 12.61 -0.65 -13.71
CA PHE A 252 13.78 -1.10 -12.98
C PHE A 252 13.60 -2.54 -12.51
N ASN A 253 14.71 -3.24 -12.35
CA ASN A 253 14.80 -4.53 -11.70
C ASN A 253 14.71 -4.36 -10.18
N GLY A 254 13.59 -4.78 -9.62
CA GLY A 254 13.31 -4.70 -8.18
C GLY A 254 13.86 -5.87 -7.36
N VAL A 255 14.39 -6.92 -7.99
CA VAL A 255 14.86 -8.11 -7.28
C VAL A 255 16.00 -7.77 -6.33
N ASN A 256 15.88 -8.17 -5.06
CA ASN A 256 16.88 -7.89 -4.02
C ASN A 256 17.23 -6.40 -3.91
N SER A 257 16.25 -5.51 -4.07
CA SER A 257 16.37 -4.09 -3.77
C SER A 257 15.78 -3.77 -2.40
N ASP A 258 16.14 -2.61 -1.87
CA ASP A 258 15.48 -1.93 -0.76
C ASP A 258 14.75 -0.68 -1.30
N LYS A 259 14.01 0.03 -0.44
CA LYS A 259 13.23 1.22 -0.83
C LYS A 259 14.07 2.36 -1.42
N PHE A 260 15.39 2.35 -1.35
CA PHE A 260 16.27 3.37 -1.94
C PHE A 260 17.11 2.86 -3.11
N SER A 261 17.54 1.58 -3.09
CA SER A 261 18.52 1.05 -4.06
C SER A 261 17.93 0.64 -5.40
N TRP A 262 16.60 0.47 -5.50
CA TRP A 262 15.94 0.08 -6.76
C TRP A 262 16.10 1.13 -7.88
N PHE A 263 16.18 2.41 -7.52
CA PHE A 263 16.31 3.52 -8.45
C PHE A 263 17.79 3.81 -8.72
N SER A 264 18.38 2.97 -9.57
CA SER A 264 19.78 3.08 -9.97
C SER A 264 19.98 2.64 -11.41
N ARG A 265 21.04 3.15 -12.06
CA ARG A 265 21.36 2.81 -13.46
C ARG A 265 21.53 1.29 -13.65
N ASP A 266 22.20 0.62 -12.73
CA ASP A 266 22.50 -0.82 -12.84
C ASP A 266 21.25 -1.70 -12.78
N ARG A 267 20.14 -1.15 -12.30
CA ARG A 267 18.83 -1.82 -12.26
C ARG A 267 17.92 -1.38 -13.38
N LEU A 268 18.30 -0.43 -14.22
CA LEU A 268 17.46 0.08 -15.30
C LEU A 268 17.23 -1.00 -16.36
N MET A 269 15.97 -1.38 -16.58
CA MET A 269 15.55 -2.34 -17.60
C MET A 269 14.97 -1.66 -18.84
N TYR A 270 14.24 -0.55 -18.63
CA TYR A 270 13.63 0.23 -19.69
C TYR A 270 13.70 1.73 -19.35
N SER A 271 13.93 2.54 -20.39
CA SER A 271 14.03 3.99 -20.30
C SER A 271 13.37 4.63 -21.54
N PRO A 272 12.72 5.80 -21.39
CA PRO A 272 12.21 6.57 -22.52
C PRO A 272 13.33 7.36 -23.22
N TRP A 273 14.53 7.39 -22.64
CA TRP A 273 15.72 8.05 -23.16
C TRP A 273 16.76 7.04 -23.62
N THR A 274 17.19 7.18 -24.88
CA THR A 274 18.04 6.21 -25.58
C THR A 274 19.50 6.23 -25.13
N ASP A 275 19.95 7.37 -24.63
CA ASP A 275 21.33 7.61 -24.17
C ASP A 275 21.54 7.31 -22.68
N LEU A 276 20.48 7.28 -21.88
CA LEU A 276 20.56 7.07 -20.43
C LEU A 276 21.33 5.79 -20.01
N PRO A 277 21.25 4.64 -20.74
CA PRO A 277 22.02 3.46 -20.36
C PRO A 277 23.54 3.63 -20.51
N THR A 278 24.02 4.48 -21.42
CA THR A 278 25.44 4.55 -21.80
C THR A 278 26.11 5.87 -21.43
N GLU A 279 25.37 6.96 -21.31
CA GLU A 279 25.91 8.28 -21.00
C GLU A 279 26.42 8.36 -19.56
N THR A 280 27.33 9.30 -19.35
CA THR A 280 27.86 9.64 -18.02
C THR A 280 26.81 10.34 -17.16
N TYR A 281 26.90 10.17 -15.85
CA TYR A 281 25.99 10.79 -14.89
C TYR A 281 26.74 11.14 -13.60
N ASN A 282 26.28 12.17 -12.90
CA ASN A 282 26.76 12.51 -11.55
C ASN A 282 25.74 12.17 -10.46
N PHE A 283 24.45 12.06 -10.81
CA PHE A 283 23.40 11.58 -9.91
C PHE A 283 22.46 10.61 -10.62
N PHE A 284 22.15 9.50 -9.93
CA PHE A 284 21.11 8.54 -10.29
C PHE A 284 20.65 7.87 -8.99
N SER A 285 19.86 8.59 -8.19
CA SER A 285 19.38 8.10 -6.90
C SER A 285 18.13 8.86 -6.43
N ILE A 286 17.38 8.25 -5.52
CA ILE A 286 16.20 8.90 -4.90
C ILE A 286 16.63 10.09 -4.04
N GLN A 287 17.70 9.92 -3.24
CA GLN A 287 18.19 10.97 -2.36
C GLN A 287 18.70 12.20 -3.14
N GLY A 288 19.33 11.96 -4.30
CA GLY A 288 19.85 13.00 -5.19
C GLY A 288 20.78 14.01 -4.49
N GLU A 289 20.56 15.30 -4.75
CA GLU A 289 21.28 16.43 -4.13
C GLU A 289 20.57 16.86 -2.85
N THR A 290 21.33 16.96 -1.75
CA THR A 290 20.80 17.26 -0.42
C THR A 290 21.11 18.68 0.06
N ASN A 291 21.85 19.46 -0.73
CA ASN A 291 22.07 20.87 -0.45
C ASN A 291 20.73 21.60 -0.30
N PRO A 292 20.47 22.29 0.84
CA PRO A 292 19.19 22.98 1.07
C PRO A 292 18.80 23.99 -0.01
N GLN A 293 19.77 24.57 -0.73
CA GLN A 293 19.52 25.57 -1.78
C GLN A 293 19.42 24.97 -3.20
N ALA A 294 19.68 23.66 -3.36
CA ALA A 294 19.64 22.95 -4.63
C ALA A 294 19.10 21.51 -4.45
N ARG A 295 18.18 21.33 -3.50
CA ARG A 295 17.64 20.02 -3.13
C ARG A 295 16.87 19.42 -4.30
N ARG A 296 17.38 18.30 -4.83
CA ARG A 296 16.89 17.62 -6.03
C ARG A 296 16.79 16.13 -5.71
N SER A 297 15.60 15.57 -5.70
CA SER A 297 15.35 14.15 -5.42
C SER A 297 14.90 13.40 -6.67
N PHE A 298 14.81 12.07 -6.57
CA PHE A 298 14.48 11.18 -7.70
C PHE A 298 15.24 11.61 -8.96
N PHE A 299 16.56 11.73 -8.80
CA PHE A 299 17.37 12.60 -9.64
C PHE A 299 18.24 11.77 -10.57
N ILE A 300 18.04 11.97 -11.89
CA ILE A 300 18.81 11.38 -12.97
C ILE A 300 19.48 12.53 -13.73
N ASN A 301 20.73 12.81 -13.38
CA ASN A 301 21.45 13.98 -13.86
C ASN A 301 22.75 13.61 -14.54
N ARG A 302 23.00 14.21 -15.70
CA ARG A 302 24.18 13.95 -16.50
C ARG A 302 25.40 14.61 -15.88
N ASN A 303 25.32 15.93 -15.67
CA ASN A 303 26.44 16.71 -15.19
C ASN A 303 25.98 18.00 -14.52
N TYR A 304 26.88 18.54 -13.69
CA TYR A 304 26.86 19.94 -13.29
C TYR A 304 27.89 20.73 -14.06
N GLY A 305 27.64 22.03 -14.21
CA GLY A 305 28.58 22.99 -14.79
C GLY A 305 28.25 24.43 -14.41
N GLY A 306 27.43 24.62 -13.37
CA GLY A 306 26.70 25.85 -13.08
C GLY A 306 25.34 25.84 -13.78
N CYS A 307 24.40 26.65 -13.29
CA CYS A 307 23.00 26.64 -13.73
C CYS A 307 22.81 26.60 -15.27
N PRO A 308 23.53 27.39 -16.08
CA PRO A 308 23.39 27.36 -17.54
C PRO A 308 23.85 26.07 -18.22
N ALA A 309 24.65 25.24 -17.54
CA ALA A 309 25.23 24.00 -18.06
C ALA A 309 24.70 22.74 -17.38
N ASP A 310 23.85 22.88 -16.35
CA ASP A 310 23.18 21.76 -15.69
C ASP A 310 22.26 21.04 -16.69
N ALA A 311 22.43 19.73 -16.80
CA ALA A 311 21.74 18.91 -17.78
C ALA A 311 21.43 17.51 -17.23
N GLY A 312 20.26 16.98 -17.58
CA GLY A 312 19.79 15.70 -17.07
C GLY A 312 18.52 15.20 -17.75
N TRP A 313 17.95 14.14 -17.17
CA TRP A 313 16.80 13.43 -17.72
C TRP A 313 15.56 13.57 -16.86
N LEU A 314 15.70 13.50 -15.53
CA LEU A 314 14.60 13.57 -14.56
C LEU A 314 15.09 14.23 -13.28
N VAL A 315 14.28 15.13 -12.72
CA VAL A 315 14.52 15.74 -11.41
C VAL A 315 13.20 16.07 -10.72
N VAL A 316 13.10 15.72 -9.44
CA VAL A 316 12.11 16.28 -8.54
C VAL A 316 12.77 17.42 -7.76
N VAL A 317 12.41 18.65 -8.10
CA VAL A 317 12.93 19.87 -7.49
C VAL A 317 12.16 20.12 -6.19
N GLU A 318 12.87 20.14 -5.06
CA GLU A 318 12.28 20.24 -3.71
C GLU A 318 12.33 21.68 -3.15
N THR A 319 13.18 22.54 -3.72
CA THR A 319 13.52 23.86 -3.18
C THR A 319 12.42 24.91 -3.28
N GLY A 320 11.39 24.67 -4.10
CA GLY A 320 10.30 25.62 -4.32
C GLY A 320 10.80 26.98 -4.85
N PRO A 321 10.36 28.12 -4.28
CA PRO A 321 10.78 29.44 -4.76
C PRO A 321 12.22 29.79 -4.40
N GLN A 322 12.88 29.00 -3.53
CA GLN A 322 14.23 29.25 -3.02
C GLN A 322 15.33 28.57 -3.84
N GLY A 323 15.01 28.00 -5.01
CA GLY A 323 15.99 27.36 -5.88
C GLY A 323 17.16 28.27 -6.25
N SER A 324 18.38 27.73 -6.19
CA SER A 324 19.60 28.46 -6.56
C SER A 324 19.60 28.82 -8.04
N CYS A 325 19.21 27.89 -8.90
CA CYS A 325 19.08 28.12 -10.32
C CYS A 325 17.67 28.62 -10.68
N ASP A 326 17.58 29.57 -11.61
CA ASP A 326 16.29 30.12 -12.05
C ASP A 326 15.36 29.02 -12.59
N TRP A 327 15.91 27.99 -13.24
CA TRP A 327 15.12 26.86 -13.74
C TRP A 327 14.49 26.01 -12.63
N GLU A 328 15.04 26.04 -11.41
CA GLU A 328 14.50 25.31 -10.25
C GLU A 328 13.40 26.08 -9.51
N ARG A 329 13.31 27.40 -9.72
CA ARG A 329 12.40 28.24 -8.96
C ARG A 329 10.98 28.02 -9.44
N VAL A 330 10.20 27.34 -8.61
CA VAL A 330 8.77 27.10 -8.82
C VAL A 330 7.95 27.78 -7.74
N PRO A 331 6.71 28.24 -8.04
CA PRO A 331 5.87 28.95 -7.06
C PRO A 331 5.60 28.15 -5.78
N ALA A 332 5.46 26.83 -5.91
CA ALA A 332 5.32 25.89 -4.80
C ALA A 332 6.04 24.59 -5.16
N GLY A 333 6.80 24.04 -4.21
CA GLY A 333 7.48 22.75 -4.35
C GLY A 333 6.57 21.57 -3.96
N PRO A 334 6.94 20.33 -4.33
CA PRO A 334 8.00 20.01 -5.28
C PRO A 334 7.53 20.23 -6.72
N ALA A 335 8.44 20.16 -7.70
CA ALA A 335 8.10 20.14 -9.13
C ALA A 335 8.88 19.05 -9.85
N ILE A 336 8.27 18.40 -10.85
CA ILE A 336 8.84 17.25 -11.53
C ILE A 336 9.25 17.68 -12.94
N PHE A 337 10.54 17.83 -13.20
CA PHE A 337 11.03 18.12 -14.54
C PHE A 337 11.63 16.89 -15.19
N TYR A 338 11.40 16.77 -16.50
CA TYR A 338 11.94 15.67 -17.28
C TYR A 338 12.29 16.13 -18.69
N SER A 339 13.19 15.42 -19.35
CA SER A 339 13.51 15.69 -20.76
C SER A 339 12.42 15.13 -21.68
N ARG A 340 11.81 15.99 -22.51
CA ARG A 340 10.91 15.58 -23.58
C ARG A 340 11.63 15.03 -24.81
N LYS A 341 12.94 15.26 -24.90
CA LYS A 341 13.77 14.68 -25.96
C LYS A 341 13.89 13.17 -25.79
N SER A 342 14.44 12.50 -26.80
CA SER A 342 14.90 11.10 -26.67
C SER A 342 16.20 10.98 -25.85
N THR A 343 16.78 12.10 -25.41
CA THR A 343 18.06 12.20 -24.68
C THR A 343 17.93 13.13 -23.48
N TYR A 344 19.01 13.43 -22.76
CA TYR A 344 18.99 14.51 -21.76
C TYR A 344 18.67 15.89 -22.37
N VAL A 345 18.26 16.81 -21.49
CA VAL A 345 18.01 18.23 -21.79
C VAL A 345 18.90 19.11 -20.92
N ASN A 346 19.24 20.31 -21.41
CA ASN A 346 19.81 21.37 -20.58
C ASN A 346 18.66 22.10 -19.86
N TRP A 347 18.71 22.19 -18.53
CA TRP A 347 17.59 22.71 -17.74
C TRP A 347 17.36 24.22 -17.91
N THR A 348 18.36 24.98 -18.38
CA THR A 348 18.23 26.42 -18.61
C THR A 348 17.80 26.73 -20.04
N SER A 349 18.40 26.09 -21.05
CA SER A 349 18.20 26.42 -22.46
C SER A 349 17.24 25.48 -23.21
N GLY A 350 16.75 24.42 -22.55
CA GLY A 350 15.89 23.40 -23.18
C GLY A 350 14.52 23.92 -23.62
N GLY A 351 13.97 24.96 -22.98
CA GLY A 351 12.68 25.54 -23.37
C GLY A 351 11.57 24.49 -23.44
N ALA A 352 10.96 24.32 -24.62
CA ALA A 352 9.87 23.36 -24.85
C ALA A 352 10.27 21.88 -24.72
N ASP A 353 11.58 21.59 -24.73
CA ASP A 353 12.14 20.26 -24.49
C ASP A 353 12.15 19.88 -22.99
N ILE A 354 11.84 20.82 -22.10
CA ILE A 354 11.68 20.56 -20.67
C ILE A 354 10.20 20.28 -20.41
N GLY A 355 9.90 19.04 -20.05
CA GLY A 355 8.59 18.65 -19.55
C GLY A 355 8.46 18.97 -18.06
N VAL A 356 7.24 19.32 -17.65
CA VAL A 356 6.87 19.51 -16.24
C VAL A 356 5.72 18.56 -15.96
N ALA A 357 6.01 17.43 -15.30
CA ALA A 357 4.99 16.43 -15.05
C ALA A 357 4.02 16.91 -13.96
N ASP A 358 2.73 16.65 -14.19
CA ASP A 358 1.66 16.85 -13.22
C ASP A 358 1.76 15.83 -12.09
N ARG A 359 2.29 14.63 -12.37
CA ARG A 359 2.47 13.53 -11.40
C ARG A 359 3.67 12.65 -11.75
N MET A 360 4.32 12.12 -10.71
CA MET A 360 5.25 11.00 -10.83
C MET A 360 4.77 9.87 -9.94
N ILE A 361 4.43 8.74 -10.54
CA ILE A 361 3.87 7.58 -9.87
C ILE A 361 4.93 6.47 -9.83
N VAL A 362 5.20 5.94 -8.64
CA VAL A 362 6.00 4.73 -8.45
C VAL A 362 5.05 3.55 -8.26
N SER A 363 5.25 2.49 -9.04
CA SER A 363 4.49 1.25 -8.92
C SER A 363 5.42 0.05 -8.83
N ILE A 364 4.99 -0.98 -8.09
CA ILE A 364 5.71 -2.24 -7.97
C ILE A 364 4.95 -3.36 -8.66
N ASP A 365 5.71 -4.35 -9.11
CA ASP A 365 5.19 -5.62 -9.60
C ASP A 365 5.93 -6.76 -8.89
N THR A 366 5.16 -7.65 -8.28
CA THR A 366 5.65 -8.80 -7.49
C THR A 366 5.47 -10.13 -8.24
N CYS A 367 4.94 -10.13 -9.46
CA CYS A 367 4.68 -11.32 -10.25
C CYS A 367 5.85 -11.61 -11.22
N MET A 368 6.08 -12.90 -11.54
CA MET A 368 6.97 -13.28 -12.64
C MET A 368 6.20 -13.18 -13.97
N PRO A 369 6.79 -12.62 -15.05
CA PRO A 369 6.19 -12.64 -16.38
C PRO A 369 6.04 -14.06 -16.94
#